data_AF-A0A8H4RIL9-F1
#
_entry.id   AF-A0A8H4RIL9-F1
#
_cell.length_a   1.000
_cell.length_b   1.000
_cell.length_c   1.000
_cell.angle_alpha   90.00
_cell.angle_beta   90.00
_cell.angle_gamma   90.00
#
_symmetry.space_group_name_H-M   'P 1'
#
loop_
_entity.id
_entity.type
_entity.pdbx_description
1 polymer ?
#
loop_
_entity_poly.entity_id
_entity_poly.type
_entity_poly.pdbx_seq_one_letter_code
_entity_poly.pdbx_strand_id
1 'polypeptide(L)'
;MRTVIKDVRTVEQSLLYNCLSELKSHRSSTVPLDPTCTAHLNLLIKYIETTYADTATRLLSLLTSGEITYDLLWPLFKLNATIFTTCHGTHKPRCVRYDFGEEKSSNSGSRYWNMEYRYKYFDGKEFGDVSIELQIPKFRGVKRINLLEVFPLKYHSDAAKVEAELTQNGRKFVKLIGSSYRQYQGTAFFIHKGKPVEFTVNGRVMTDTIFFRKINPNYSRLKITEPTESISVLDPWEYLEPASDNDQGGSEASLG
;
A
#
# COMPACT_ATOMS: atom_id res chain seq x y z
N MET A 1 29.40 21.34 22.79
CA MET A 1 28.16 20.60 23.11
C MET A 1 27.48 20.21 21.79
N ARG A 2 27.57 18.94 21.38
CA ARG A 2 26.79 18.42 20.24
C ARG A 2 25.46 17.92 20.79
N THR A 3 24.38 18.60 20.45
CA THR A 3 23.02 18.17 20.79
C THR A 3 22.70 16.97 19.92
N VAL A 4 22.63 15.78 20.53
CA VAL A 4 22.09 14.58 19.87
C VAL A 4 20.59 14.81 19.71
N ILE A 5 20.16 15.10 18.49
CA ILE A 5 18.75 15.07 18.12
C ILE A 5 18.33 13.61 18.25
N LYS A 6 17.66 13.26 19.35
CA LYS A 6 16.91 12.00 19.43
C LYS A 6 15.79 12.11 18.42
N ASP A 7 15.96 11.46 17.28
CA ASP A 7 14.90 11.22 16.31
C ASP A 7 13.87 10.29 16.98
N VAL A 8 12.94 10.87 17.74
CA VAL A 8 11.77 10.14 18.25
C VAL A 8 10.86 9.96 17.05
N ARG A 9 11.09 8.86 16.32
CA ARG A 9 10.19 8.40 15.25
C ARG A 9 8.80 8.24 15.85
N THR A 10 7.96 9.24 15.64
CA THR A 10 6.59 9.25 16.16
C THR A 10 5.77 8.39 15.21
N VAL A 11 5.48 7.15 15.62
CA VAL A 11 4.58 6.29 14.86
C VAL A 11 3.16 6.79 15.07
N GLU A 12 2.47 7.11 13.99
CA GLU A 12 1.06 7.50 14.05
C GLU A 12 0.25 6.34 14.65
N GLN A 13 -0.52 6.60 15.71
CA GLN A 13 -1.22 5.54 16.44
C GLN A 13 -2.26 4.81 15.57
N SER A 14 -2.77 5.47 14.53
CA SER A 14 -3.68 4.91 13.53
C SER A 14 -3.03 3.77 12.73
N LEU A 15 -1.72 3.85 12.47
CA LEU A 15 -0.96 2.79 11.80
C LEU A 15 -0.90 1.52 12.66
N LEU A 16 -0.72 1.68 13.98
CA LEU A 16 -0.70 0.55 14.92
C LEU A 16 -2.01 -0.24 14.89
N TYR A 17 -3.15 0.46 14.79
CA TYR A 17 -4.45 -0.19 14.65
C TYR A 17 -4.57 -0.97 13.33
N ASN A 18 -3.99 -0.48 12.24
CA ASN A 18 -3.98 -1.18 10.97
C ASN A 18 -3.12 -2.45 10.99
N CYS A 19 -2.03 -2.47 11.77
CA CYS A 19 -1.19 -3.65 11.96
C CYS A 19 -1.72 -4.64 13.01
N LEU A 20 -2.84 -4.34 13.70
CA LEU A 20 -3.35 -5.16 14.80
C LEU A 20 -3.59 -6.64 14.42
N SER A 21 -4.06 -6.90 13.20
CA SER A 21 -4.26 -8.27 12.70
C SER A 21 -2.95 -9.04 12.57
N GLU A 22 -1.89 -8.37 12.11
CA GLU A 22 -0.57 -8.97 11.96
C GLU A 22 0.08 -9.21 13.33
N LEU A 23 -0.03 -8.24 14.25
CA LEU A 23 0.44 -8.41 15.63
C LEU A 23 -0.21 -9.61 16.33
N LYS A 24 -1.53 -9.78 16.14
CA LYS A 24 -2.26 -10.96 16.65
C LYS A 24 -1.80 -12.25 15.98
N SER A 25 -1.61 -12.24 14.66
CA SER A 25 -1.12 -13.40 13.92
C SER A 25 0.28 -13.81 14.38
N HIS A 26 1.19 -12.85 14.61
CA HIS A 26 2.52 -13.10 15.14
C HIS A 26 2.48 -13.67 16.57
N ARG A 27 1.59 -13.15 17.43
CA ARG A 27 1.36 -13.71 18.77
C ARG A 27 0.89 -15.17 18.73
N SER A 28 0.06 -15.52 17.74
CA SER A 28 -0.43 -16.89 17.53
C SER A 28 0.55 -17.79 16.77
N SER A 29 1.66 -17.25 16.28
CA SER A 29 2.68 -18.02 15.54
C SER A 29 3.45 -18.96 16.47
N THR A 30 3.93 -20.07 15.92
CA THR A 30 4.64 -21.14 16.65
C THR A 30 6.09 -20.82 16.99
N VAL A 31 6.58 -19.63 16.65
CA VAL A 31 7.95 -19.22 16.97
C VAL A 31 8.02 -18.86 18.47
N PRO A 32 8.89 -19.51 19.27
CA PRO A 32 9.04 -19.16 20.67
C PRO A 32 9.57 -17.73 20.79
N LEU A 33 8.75 -16.83 21.30
CA LEU A 33 9.17 -15.50 21.69
C LEU A 33 9.70 -15.56 23.13
N ASP A 34 10.70 -14.74 23.43
CA ASP A 34 11.13 -14.49 24.80
C ASP A 34 9.91 -14.07 25.67
N PRO A 35 9.82 -14.54 26.94
CA PRO A 35 8.69 -14.21 27.81
C PRO A 35 8.45 -12.70 27.98
N THR A 36 9.50 -11.89 28.00
CA THR A 36 9.41 -10.43 28.11
C THR A 36 8.82 -9.83 26.83
N CYS A 37 9.29 -10.29 25.68
CA CYS A 37 8.76 -9.87 24.37
C CYS A 37 7.27 -10.19 24.24
N THR A 38 6.87 -11.37 24.69
CA THR A 38 5.46 -11.80 24.72
C THR A 38 4.63 -10.91 25.62
N ALA A 39 5.13 -10.55 26.82
CA ALA A 39 4.44 -9.66 27.74
C ALA A 39 4.26 -8.26 27.14
N HIS A 40 5.29 -7.69 26.52
CA HIS A 40 5.22 -6.39 25.84
C HIS A 40 4.26 -6.40 24.65
N LEU A 41 4.28 -7.45 23.82
CA LEU A 41 3.36 -7.60 22.70
C LEU A 41 1.90 -7.68 23.17
N ASN A 42 1.64 -8.41 24.26
CA ASN A 42 0.30 -8.52 24.85
C ASN A 42 -0.18 -7.18 25.40
N LEU A 43 0.71 -6.43 26.06
CA LEU A 43 0.41 -5.08 26.55
C LEU A 43 0.06 -4.14 25.39
N LEU A 44 0.85 -4.16 24.31
CA LEU A 44 0.60 -3.34 23.11
C LEU A 44 -0.74 -3.70 22.45
N ILE A 45 -1.02 -4.99 22.23
CA ILE A 45 -2.30 -5.45 21.66
C ILE A 45 -3.45 -4.96 22.53
N LYS A 46 -3.38 -5.18 23.85
CA LYS A 46 -4.42 -4.74 24.79
C LYS A 46 -4.62 -3.22 24.76
N TYR A 47 -3.53 -2.46 24.70
CA TYR A 47 -3.58 -1.01 24.60
C TYR A 47 -4.30 -0.55 23.33
N ILE A 48 -3.94 -1.10 22.16
CA ILE A 48 -4.57 -0.76 20.88
C ILE A 48 -6.06 -1.13 20.90
N GLU A 49 -6.40 -2.34 21.36
CA GLU A 49 -7.79 -2.79 21.46
C GLU A 49 -8.63 -1.89 22.37
N THR A 50 -8.08 -1.50 23.53
CA THR A 50 -8.78 -0.64 24.48
C THR A 50 -8.94 0.78 23.91
N THR A 51 -7.88 1.33 23.32
CA THR A 51 -7.88 2.70 22.79
C THR A 51 -8.83 2.86 21.61
N TYR A 52 -8.93 1.85 20.74
CA TYR A 52 -9.75 1.90 19.53
C TYR A 52 -11.05 1.10 19.61
N ALA A 53 -11.50 0.68 20.80
CA ALA A 53 -12.71 -0.11 20.99
C ALA A 53 -13.96 0.56 20.38
N ASP A 54 -14.16 1.85 20.68
CA ASP A 54 -15.29 2.62 20.16
C ASP A 54 -15.21 2.79 18.64
N THR A 55 -14.00 3.04 18.13
CA THR A 55 -13.74 3.17 16.69
C THR A 55 -14.04 1.86 15.97
N ALA A 56 -13.58 0.72 16.52
CA ALA A 56 -13.84 -0.60 15.98
C ALA A 56 -15.33 -0.92 15.98
N THR A 57 -16.04 -0.62 17.07
CA THR A 57 -17.48 -0.84 17.19
C THR A 57 -18.26 -0.05 16.15
N ARG A 58 -17.94 1.25 16.00
CA ARG A 58 -18.57 2.13 15.01
C ARG A 58 -18.27 1.68 13.58
N LEU A 59 -17.01 1.30 13.30
CA LEU A 59 -16.62 0.77 12.01
C LEU A 59 -17.40 -0.51 11.68
N LEU A 60 -17.41 -1.49 12.58
CA LEU A 60 -18.12 -2.76 12.37
C LEU A 60 -19.61 -2.53 12.08
N SER A 61 -20.26 -1.63 12.82
CA SER A 61 -21.66 -1.28 12.58
C SER A 61 -21.92 -0.77 11.15
N LEU A 62 -21.03 0.07 10.61
CA LEU A 62 -21.16 0.59 9.24
C LEU A 62 -20.79 -0.47 8.20
N LEU A 63 -19.79 -1.31 8.47
CA LEU A 63 -19.41 -2.38 7.57
C LEU A 63 -20.51 -3.43 7.41
N THR A 64 -21.34 -3.67 8.43
CA THR A 64 -22.52 -4.54 8.33
C THR A 64 -23.54 -4.05 7.30
N SER A 65 -23.70 -2.73 7.12
CA SER A 65 -24.55 -2.15 6.07
C SER A 65 -23.80 -1.92 4.74
N GLY A 66 -22.51 -2.22 4.67
CA GLY A 66 -21.67 -1.94 3.48
C GLY A 66 -21.40 -0.45 3.29
N GLU A 67 -21.41 0.32 4.37
CA GLU A 67 -21.31 1.77 4.38
C GLU A 67 -20.06 2.26 5.13
N ILE A 68 -19.75 3.54 4.97
CA ILE A 68 -18.62 4.19 5.64
C ILE A 68 -18.84 5.70 5.80
N THR A 69 -18.21 6.29 6.81
CA THR A 69 -18.07 7.74 6.97
C THR A 69 -16.64 8.16 6.67
N TYR A 70 -16.44 9.43 6.28
CA TYR A 70 -15.13 9.91 5.84
C TYR A 70 -14.04 9.78 6.92
N ASP A 71 -14.37 10.01 8.19
CA ASP A 71 -13.45 9.88 9.33
C ASP A 71 -13.02 8.43 9.62
N LEU A 72 -13.72 7.46 9.04
CA LEU A 72 -13.43 6.03 9.13
C LEU A 72 -12.85 5.45 7.82
N LEU A 73 -12.32 6.28 6.93
CA LEU A 73 -11.54 5.80 5.78
C LEU A 73 -10.20 5.19 6.21
N TRP A 74 -9.48 5.80 7.16
CA TRP A 74 -8.18 5.32 7.61
C TRP A 74 -8.17 3.86 8.13
N PRO A 75 -9.18 3.34 8.87
CA PRO A 75 -9.21 1.94 9.28
C PRO A 75 -9.85 1.01 8.22
N LEU A 76 -10.50 1.56 7.18
CA LEU A 76 -11.10 0.78 6.09
C LEU A 76 -10.02 0.16 5.18
N PHE A 77 -8.98 0.94 4.87
CA PHE A 77 -7.87 0.52 4.02
C PHE A 77 -6.78 -0.16 4.86
N LYS A 78 -6.60 -1.46 4.64
CA LYS A 78 -5.56 -2.26 5.30
C LYS A 78 -4.34 -2.37 4.40
N LEU A 79 -3.16 -2.40 5.02
CA LEU A 79 -1.90 -2.62 4.32
C LEU A 79 -1.99 -3.84 3.41
N ASN A 80 -1.43 -3.72 2.20
CA ASN A 80 -1.43 -4.77 1.18
C ASN A 80 -2.81 -5.24 0.71
N ALA A 81 -3.91 -4.61 1.15
CA ALA A 81 -5.24 -4.96 0.67
C ALA A 81 -5.36 -4.72 -0.84
N THR A 82 -6.07 -5.61 -1.52
CA THR A 82 -6.43 -5.42 -2.92
C THR A 82 -7.54 -4.38 -3.01
N ILE A 83 -7.26 -3.29 -3.69
CA ILE A 83 -8.17 -2.15 -3.84
C ILE A 83 -8.69 -2.12 -5.27
N PHE A 84 -9.99 -1.98 -5.41
CA PHE A 84 -10.66 -1.80 -6.69
C PHE A 84 -10.69 -0.32 -7.07
N THR A 85 -10.45 -0.05 -8.35
CA THR A 85 -10.63 1.24 -9.00
C THR A 85 -10.84 1.03 -10.51
N THR A 86 -10.88 2.10 -11.29
CA THR A 86 -10.93 2.04 -12.75
C THR A 86 -9.71 2.73 -13.36
N CYS A 87 -9.30 2.30 -14.55
CA CYS A 87 -8.25 2.95 -15.29
C CYS A 87 -8.71 4.33 -15.78
N HIS A 88 -7.96 5.39 -15.44
CA HIS A 88 -8.32 6.78 -15.79
C HIS A 88 -8.61 7.03 -17.28
N GLY A 89 -7.97 6.29 -18.20
CA GLY A 89 -8.13 6.52 -19.65
C GLY A 89 -8.95 5.48 -20.40
N THR A 90 -9.32 4.34 -19.79
CA THR A 90 -10.18 3.33 -20.46
C THR A 90 -11.44 3.02 -19.67
N HIS A 91 -11.55 3.51 -18.44
CA HIS A 91 -12.58 3.20 -17.46
C HIS A 91 -12.75 1.71 -17.18
N LYS A 92 -11.80 0.86 -17.63
CA LYS A 92 -11.83 -0.57 -17.37
C LYS A 92 -11.47 -0.84 -15.91
N PRO A 93 -12.00 -1.93 -15.32
CA PRO A 93 -11.64 -2.39 -14.00
C PRO A 93 -10.13 -2.47 -13.80
N ARG A 94 -9.67 -2.10 -12.60
CA ARG A 94 -8.28 -2.17 -12.20
C ARG A 94 -8.21 -2.50 -10.72
N CYS A 95 -7.19 -3.28 -10.33
CA CYS A 95 -6.84 -3.47 -8.94
C CYS A 95 -5.41 -3.03 -8.66
N VAL A 96 -5.21 -2.48 -7.46
CA VAL A 96 -3.93 -2.01 -6.93
C VAL A 96 -3.76 -2.47 -5.49
N ARG A 97 -2.54 -2.42 -4.95
CA ARG A 97 -2.24 -2.76 -3.55
C ARG A 97 -2.09 -1.49 -2.74
N TYR A 98 -2.78 -1.39 -1.61
CA TYR A 98 -2.68 -0.26 -0.70
C TYR A 98 -1.38 -0.29 0.10
N ASP A 99 -0.68 0.85 0.14
CA ASP A 99 0.54 1.03 0.93
C ASP A 99 0.32 1.99 2.10
N PHE A 100 -0.13 3.21 1.83
CA PHE A 100 -0.29 4.24 2.86
C PHE A 100 -1.41 5.22 2.51
N GLY A 101 -1.93 5.94 3.51
CA GLY A 101 -2.93 6.97 3.28
C GLY A 101 -2.98 7.98 4.41
N GLU A 102 -3.28 9.23 4.04
CA GLU A 102 -3.29 10.39 4.93
C GLU A 102 -4.32 11.44 4.47
N GLU A 103 -4.82 12.27 5.39
CA GLU A 103 -5.65 13.41 5.03
C GLU A 103 -4.78 14.57 4.55
N LYS A 104 -5.01 15.04 3.33
CA LYS A 104 -4.37 16.23 2.75
C LYS A 104 -5.39 17.33 2.49
N SER A 105 -4.88 18.55 2.34
CA SER A 105 -5.67 19.70 1.90
C SER A 105 -5.11 20.23 0.59
N SER A 106 -6.01 20.55 -0.35
CA SER A 106 -5.66 21.21 -1.61
C SER A 106 -5.30 22.68 -1.35
N ASN A 107 -4.65 23.32 -2.32
CA ASN A 107 -4.38 24.77 -2.30
C ASN A 107 -5.67 25.60 -2.17
N SER A 108 -6.82 25.05 -2.55
CA SER A 108 -8.15 25.68 -2.37
C SER A 108 -8.76 25.46 -0.98
N GLY A 109 -8.07 24.77 -0.06
CA GLY A 109 -8.57 24.40 1.27
C GLY A 109 -9.49 23.18 1.31
N SER A 110 -9.74 22.54 0.15
CA SER A 110 -10.55 21.32 0.09
C SER A 110 -9.78 20.12 0.65
N ARG A 111 -10.36 19.43 1.64
CA ARG A 111 -9.76 18.22 2.24
C ARG A 111 -10.07 16.97 1.42
N TYR A 112 -9.13 16.04 1.40
CA TYR A 112 -9.27 14.75 0.75
C TYR A 112 -8.39 13.71 1.44
N TRP A 113 -8.81 12.46 1.33
CA TRP A 113 -8.01 11.32 1.78
C TRP A 113 -7.11 10.90 0.61
N ASN A 114 -5.80 11.14 0.75
CA ASN A 114 -4.78 10.75 -0.22
C ASN A 114 -4.31 9.34 0.11
N MET A 115 -4.20 8.49 -0.89
CA MET A 115 -3.76 7.12 -0.70
C MET A 115 -2.72 6.76 -1.76
N GLU A 116 -1.62 6.18 -1.29
CA GLU A 116 -0.58 5.61 -2.13
C GLU A 116 -0.86 4.12 -2.34
N TYR A 117 -0.71 3.71 -3.59
CA TYR A 117 -0.88 2.33 -4.01
C TYR A 117 0.24 1.91 -4.92
N ARG A 118 0.55 0.63 -4.89
CA ARG A 118 1.44 0.00 -5.88
C ARG A 118 0.74 -0.99 -6.77
N TYR A 119 1.27 -1.14 -7.97
CA TYR A 119 0.83 -2.18 -8.92
C TYR A 119 2.00 -2.63 -9.80
N LYS A 120 1.87 -3.84 -10.36
CA LYS A 120 2.87 -4.40 -11.27
C LYS A 120 2.85 -3.69 -12.62
N TYR A 121 4.01 -3.23 -13.05
CA TYR A 121 4.24 -2.55 -14.31
C TYR A 121 5.38 -3.24 -15.05
N PHE A 122 5.28 -3.31 -16.39
CA PHE A 122 6.35 -3.83 -17.24
C PHE A 122 6.95 -2.68 -18.01
N ASP A 123 8.26 -2.53 -17.89
CA ASP A 123 8.96 -1.40 -18.47
C ASP A 123 9.51 -1.71 -19.89
N GLY A 124 9.24 -2.89 -20.44
CA GLY A 124 9.83 -3.32 -21.71
C GLY A 124 11.08 -4.16 -21.52
N LYS A 125 11.67 -4.18 -20.33
CA LYS A 125 12.76 -5.08 -19.95
C LYS A 125 12.35 -5.97 -18.78
N GLU A 126 11.84 -5.39 -17.72
CA GLU A 126 11.50 -6.11 -16.49
C GLU A 126 10.16 -5.70 -15.90
N PHE A 127 9.65 -6.56 -15.03
CA PHE A 127 8.48 -6.26 -14.21
C PHE A 127 8.93 -5.67 -12.88
N GLY A 128 8.22 -4.65 -12.43
CA GLY A 128 8.44 -4.06 -11.11
C GLY A 128 7.18 -3.43 -10.55
N ASP A 129 7.26 -3.01 -9.29
CA ASP A 129 6.18 -2.25 -8.67
C ASP A 129 6.33 -0.77 -9.00
N VAL A 130 5.20 -0.11 -9.14
CA VAL A 130 5.12 1.33 -9.36
C VAL A 130 4.07 1.89 -8.43
N SER A 131 4.41 3.00 -7.75
CA SER A 131 3.47 3.76 -6.93
C SER A 131 2.61 4.71 -7.76
N ILE A 132 1.33 4.81 -7.40
CA ILE A 132 0.37 5.84 -7.84
C ILE A 132 -0.39 6.37 -6.63
N GLU A 133 -0.91 7.58 -6.76
CA GLU A 133 -1.80 8.17 -5.78
C GLU A 133 -3.24 8.16 -6.30
N LEU A 134 -4.20 7.79 -5.45
CA LEU A 134 -5.62 8.03 -5.68
C LEU A 134 -6.19 8.77 -4.47
N GLN A 135 -7.24 9.54 -4.70
CA GLN A 135 -7.82 10.41 -3.69
C GLN A 135 -9.32 10.18 -3.53
N ILE A 136 -9.81 10.26 -2.30
CA ILE A 136 -11.24 10.35 -2.00
C ILE A 136 -11.52 11.77 -1.50
N PRO A 137 -12.25 12.60 -2.27
CA PRO A 137 -12.67 13.92 -1.81
C PRO A 137 -13.47 13.83 -0.51
N LYS A 138 -13.28 14.80 0.39
CA LYS A 138 -14.05 14.83 1.63
C LYS A 138 -15.55 14.86 1.36
N PHE A 139 -16.27 13.96 2.03
CA PHE A 139 -17.72 13.89 1.97
C PHE A 139 -18.34 13.98 3.37
N ARG A 140 -19.62 14.35 3.41
CA ARG A 140 -20.42 14.40 4.63
C ARG A 140 -21.38 13.21 4.69
N GLY A 141 -21.65 12.75 5.91
CA GLY A 141 -22.58 11.65 6.15
C GLY A 141 -22.03 10.29 5.76
N VAL A 142 -22.94 9.34 5.66
CA VAL A 142 -22.69 7.93 5.36
C VAL A 142 -22.75 7.71 3.85
N LYS A 143 -21.80 6.94 3.30
CA LYS A 143 -21.80 6.51 1.90
C LYS A 143 -21.63 5.01 1.79
N ARG A 144 -22.23 4.40 0.78
CA ARG A 144 -21.94 3.00 0.42
C ARG A 144 -20.51 2.87 -0.08
N ILE A 145 -19.79 1.86 0.40
CA ILE A 145 -18.37 1.66 0.08
C ILE A 145 -18.17 1.41 -1.42
N ASN A 146 -19.06 0.62 -2.05
CA ASN A 146 -19.00 0.27 -3.46
C ASN A 146 -19.34 1.42 -4.43
N LEU A 147 -19.78 2.58 -3.92
CA LEU A 147 -20.01 3.79 -4.70
C LEU A 147 -18.84 4.78 -4.64
N LEU A 148 -17.80 4.47 -3.86
CA LEU A 148 -16.56 5.23 -3.89
C LEU A 148 -15.80 4.92 -5.19
N GLU A 149 -15.03 5.87 -5.70
CA GLU A 149 -14.18 5.64 -6.88
C GLU A 149 -13.05 4.63 -6.62
N VAL A 150 -12.71 4.47 -5.33
CA VAL A 150 -11.65 3.60 -4.83
C VAL A 150 -12.09 2.96 -3.52
N PHE A 151 -12.04 1.63 -3.44
CA PHE A 151 -12.44 0.90 -2.24
C PHE A 151 -11.86 -0.53 -2.20
N PRO A 152 -11.78 -1.19 -1.03
CA PRO A 152 -11.30 -2.57 -0.95
C PRO A 152 -12.14 -3.53 -1.79
N LEU A 153 -11.49 -4.35 -2.64
CA LEU A 153 -12.14 -5.21 -3.65
C LEU A 153 -13.24 -6.12 -3.05
N LYS A 154 -13.08 -6.54 -1.79
CA LYS A 154 -14.07 -7.37 -1.07
C LYS A 154 -15.47 -6.76 -0.98
N TYR A 155 -15.61 -5.44 -1.14
CA TYR A 155 -16.91 -4.77 -1.16
C TYR A 155 -17.51 -4.62 -2.56
N HIS A 156 -16.82 -5.11 -3.61
CA HIS A 156 -17.37 -5.16 -4.95
C HIS A 156 -18.38 -6.32 -5.07
N SER A 157 -19.54 -6.08 -5.67
CA SER A 157 -20.59 -7.10 -5.86
C SER A 157 -20.05 -8.36 -6.55
N ASP A 158 -19.26 -8.14 -7.60
CA ASP A 158 -18.68 -9.19 -8.43
C ASP A 158 -17.17 -9.36 -8.23
N ALA A 159 -16.68 -9.27 -6.99
CA ALA A 159 -15.24 -9.31 -6.66
C ALA A 159 -14.49 -10.47 -7.33
N ALA A 160 -15.05 -11.69 -7.27
CA ALA A 160 -14.46 -12.88 -7.87
C ALA A 160 -14.37 -12.80 -9.40
N LYS A 161 -15.37 -12.21 -10.06
CA LYS A 161 -15.38 -12.01 -11.51
C LYS A 161 -14.32 -10.99 -11.92
N VAL A 162 -14.23 -9.87 -11.20
CA VAL A 162 -13.21 -8.85 -11.43
C VAL A 162 -11.81 -9.46 -11.29
N GLU A 163 -11.56 -10.24 -10.25
CA GLU A 163 -10.29 -10.92 -10.04
C GLU A 163 -9.96 -11.89 -11.19
N ALA A 164 -10.92 -12.71 -11.62
CA ALA A 164 -10.75 -13.64 -12.73
C ALA A 164 -10.44 -12.92 -14.05
N GLU A 165 -11.17 -11.84 -14.36
CA GLU A 165 -10.97 -11.02 -15.56
C GLU A 165 -9.59 -10.34 -15.55
N LEU A 166 -9.21 -9.70 -14.44
CA LEU A 166 -7.90 -9.05 -14.31
C LEU A 166 -6.75 -10.06 -14.42
N THR A 167 -6.91 -11.25 -13.84
CA THR A 167 -5.91 -12.32 -13.95
C THR A 167 -5.79 -12.82 -15.39
N GLN A 168 -6.92 -13.00 -16.09
CA GLN A 168 -6.91 -13.37 -17.51
C GLN A 168 -6.25 -12.28 -18.36
N ASN A 169 -6.53 -11.01 -18.07
CA ASN A 169 -5.92 -9.87 -18.75
C ASN A 169 -4.42 -9.78 -18.49
N GLY A 170 -3.95 -10.07 -17.28
CA GLY A 170 -2.53 -10.19 -16.96
C GLY A 170 -1.84 -11.28 -17.78
N ARG A 171 -2.46 -12.47 -17.89
CA ARG A 171 -1.95 -13.55 -18.76
C ARG A 171 -1.92 -13.15 -20.23
N LYS A 172 -2.95 -12.45 -20.71
CA LYS A 172 -2.96 -11.90 -22.08
C LYS A 172 -1.83 -10.89 -22.27
N PHE A 173 -1.63 -9.98 -21.31
CA PHE A 173 -0.56 -8.98 -21.33
C PHE A 173 0.82 -9.60 -21.45
N VAL A 174 1.12 -10.64 -20.66
CA VAL A 174 2.41 -11.36 -20.74
C VAL A 174 2.62 -11.94 -22.14
N LYS A 175 1.58 -12.48 -22.78
CA LYS A 175 1.65 -12.98 -24.17
C LYS A 175 1.82 -11.88 -25.23
N LEU A 176 1.60 -10.61 -24.86
CA LEU A 176 1.82 -9.45 -25.73
C LEU A 176 3.24 -8.89 -25.63
N ILE A 177 4.05 -9.36 -24.66
CA ILE A 177 5.43 -8.89 -24.48
C ILE A 177 6.26 -9.27 -25.71
N GLY A 178 7.12 -8.33 -26.11
CA GLY A 178 7.89 -8.40 -27.35
C GLY A 178 7.30 -7.50 -28.42
N SER A 179 7.66 -7.79 -29.67
CA SER A 179 7.31 -6.99 -30.84
C SER A 179 6.29 -7.75 -31.68
N SER A 180 5.06 -7.23 -31.83
CA SER A 180 4.04 -7.91 -32.64
C SER A 180 3.09 -6.94 -33.36
N TYR A 181 2.75 -7.27 -34.61
CA TYR A 181 1.69 -6.61 -35.37
C TYR A 181 0.34 -7.21 -35.02
N ARG A 182 -0.67 -6.35 -34.78
CA ARG A 182 -2.03 -6.77 -34.45
C ARG A 182 -3.07 -5.86 -35.11
N GLN A 183 -4.26 -6.39 -35.32
CA GLN A 183 -5.44 -5.58 -35.59
C GLN A 183 -6.08 -5.21 -34.25
N TYR A 184 -6.39 -3.93 -34.05
CA TYR A 184 -7.06 -3.44 -32.85
C TYR A 184 -8.22 -2.52 -33.21
N GLN A 185 -9.33 -2.72 -32.52
CA GLN A 185 -10.52 -1.88 -32.61
C GLN A 185 -11.01 -1.59 -31.20
N GLY A 186 -10.96 -0.33 -30.79
CA GLY A 186 -11.36 0.09 -29.45
C GLY A 186 -10.76 1.42 -29.01
N THR A 187 -10.99 1.77 -27.74
CA THR A 187 -10.47 3.01 -27.13
C THR A 187 -9.04 2.80 -26.65
N ALA A 188 -8.15 3.68 -27.10
CA ALA A 188 -6.80 3.83 -26.58
C ALA A 188 -6.64 5.21 -25.94
N PHE A 189 -5.60 5.39 -25.15
CA PHE A 189 -5.27 6.70 -24.59
C PHE A 189 -3.75 6.88 -24.50
N PHE A 190 -3.32 8.13 -24.45
CA PHE A 190 -1.96 8.50 -24.09
C PHE A 190 -2.00 9.59 -23.02
N ILE A 191 -0.92 9.74 -22.25
CA ILE A 191 -0.84 10.79 -21.23
C ILE A 191 -0.26 12.06 -21.85
N HIS A 192 -0.98 13.17 -21.72
CA HIS A 192 -0.52 14.51 -22.09
C HIS A 192 -0.71 15.46 -20.92
N LYS A 193 0.36 16.13 -20.48
CA LYS A 193 0.34 17.05 -19.31
C LYS A 193 -0.33 16.42 -18.08
N GLY A 194 -0.02 15.15 -17.81
CA GLY A 194 -0.56 14.40 -16.66
C GLY A 194 -2.02 13.95 -16.79
N LYS A 195 -2.68 14.19 -17.93
CA LYS A 195 -4.07 13.78 -18.17
C LYS A 195 -4.16 12.74 -19.28
N PRO A 196 -5.08 11.76 -19.18
CA PRO A 196 -5.35 10.85 -20.29
C PRO A 196 -6.03 11.62 -21.43
N VAL A 197 -5.54 11.42 -22.65
CA VAL A 197 -6.17 11.85 -23.89
C VAL A 197 -6.64 10.61 -24.62
N GLU A 198 -7.95 10.44 -24.67
CA GLU A 198 -8.61 9.27 -25.26
C GLU A 198 -8.82 9.44 -26.77
N PHE A 199 -8.68 8.35 -27.51
CA PHE A 199 -8.95 8.29 -28.93
C PHE A 199 -9.39 6.88 -29.34
N THR A 200 -10.16 6.79 -30.42
CA THR A 200 -10.60 5.50 -30.97
C THR A 200 -9.61 5.01 -32.01
N VAL A 201 -9.23 3.74 -31.92
CA VAL A 201 -8.41 3.05 -32.90
C VAL A 201 -9.27 2.05 -33.65
N ASN A 202 -9.14 2.01 -34.97
CA ASN A 202 -9.68 0.96 -35.82
C ASN A 202 -8.66 0.67 -36.93
N GLY A 203 -7.72 -0.24 -36.66
CA GLY A 203 -6.63 -0.48 -37.59
C GLY A 203 -5.52 -1.37 -37.05
N ARG A 204 -4.42 -1.41 -37.80
CA ARG A 204 -3.21 -2.13 -37.42
C ARG A 204 -2.44 -1.35 -36.36
N VAL A 205 -2.02 -2.04 -35.31
CA VAL A 205 -1.17 -1.53 -34.23
C VAL A 205 0.08 -2.38 -34.10
N MET A 206 1.17 -1.75 -33.67
CA MET A 206 2.40 -2.42 -33.28
C MET A 206 2.51 -2.39 -31.76
N THR A 207 2.62 -3.56 -31.13
CA THR A 207 2.94 -3.66 -29.71
C THR A 207 4.46 -3.80 -29.59
N ASP A 208 5.14 -2.75 -29.14
CA ASP A 208 6.57 -2.78 -28.85
C ASP A 208 6.92 -1.71 -27.80
N THR A 209 7.11 -2.15 -26.55
CA THR A 209 7.37 -1.24 -25.43
C THR A 209 8.72 -0.52 -25.57
N ILE A 210 9.75 -1.21 -26.07
CA ILE A 210 11.11 -0.66 -26.19
C ILE A 210 11.15 0.40 -27.30
N PHE A 211 10.58 0.07 -28.46
CA PHE A 211 10.52 0.98 -29.60
C PHE A 211 9.61 2.18 -29.32
N PHE A 212 8.46 1.98 -28.67
CA PHE A 212 7.58 3.08 -28.24
C PHE A 212 8.35 4.09 -27.38
N ARG A 213 9.16 3.61 -26.43
CA ARG A 213 10.01 4.47 -25.58
C ARG A 213 11.10 5.19 -26.35
N LYS A 214 11.69 4.54 -27.36
CA LYS A 214 12.72 5.13 -28.21
C LYS A 214 12.17 6.29 -29.04
N ILE A 215 10.96 6.15 -29.60
CA ILE A 215 10.30 7.20 -30.39
C ILE A 215 9.76 8.33 -29.50
N ASN A 216 9.34 8.01 -28.27
CA ASN A 216 8.73 8.97 -27.36
C ASN A 216 9.60 9.16 -26.09
N PRO A 217 10.81 9.75 -26.20
CA PRO A 217 11.75 9.83 -25.08
C PRO A 217 11.21 10.65 -23.89
N ASN A 218 10.35 11.64 -24.17
CA ASN A 218 9.72 12.52 -23.20
C ASN A 218 8.37 12.01 -22.67
N TYR A 219 7.94 10.81 -23.06
CA TYR A 219 6.72 10.22 -22.52
C TYR A 219 6.92 9.90 -21.05
N SER A 220 5.97 10.33 -20.20
CA SER A 220 6.06 10.17 -18.75
C SER A 220 6.36 8.73 -18.37
N ARG A 221 7.45 8.54 -17.63
CA ARG A 221 7.87 7.23 -17.14
C ARG A 221 7.43 7.09 -15.70
N LEU A 222 6.68 6.03 -15.47
CA LEU A 222 6.56 5.47 -14.14
C LEU A 222 7.90 4.78 -13.83
N LYS A 223 8.56 5.23 -12.77
CA LYS A 223 9.78 4.59 -12.29
C LYS A 223 9.35 3.33 -11.56
N ILE A 224 9.85 2.19 -12.01
CA ILE A 224 9.82 1.00 -11.17
C ILE A 224 10.57 1.38 -9.90
N THR A 225 9.85 1.38 -8.79
CA THR A 225 10.52 1.40 -7.50
C THR A 225 11.22 0.06 -7.39
N GLU A 226 12.52 0.06 -7.13
CA GLU A 226 13.15 -1.16 -6.66
C GLU A 226 12.30 -1.68 -5.50
N PRO A 227 12.15 -3.00 -5.34
CA PRO A 227 11.62 -3.51 -4.10
C PRO A 227 12.39 -2.77 -3.02
N THR A 228 11.72 -1.94 -2.21
CA THR A 228 12.23 -1.72 -0.86
C THR A 228 12.48 -3.13 -0.43
N GLU A 229 13.74 -3.54 -0.28
CA GLU A 229 14.09 -4.86 0.21
C GLU A 229 13.05 -5.09 1.28
N SER A 230 12.13 -6.03 1.01
CA SER A 230 11.04 -6.34 1.92
C SER A 230 11.70 -6.28 3.26
N ILE A 231 11.29 -5.39 4.18
CA ILE A 231 11.90 -5.33 5.51
C ILE A 231 12.03 -6.79 5.90
N SER A 232 13.25 -7.30 5.86
CA SER A 232 13.49 -8.69 5.46
C SER A 232 13.38 -9.50 6.71
N VAL A 233 12.28 -9.34 7.45
CA VAL A 233 12.31 -9.40 8.89
C VAL A 233 13.59 -8.65 9.34
N LEU A 234 13.58 -7.31 9.34
CA LEU A 234 14.54 -6.63 10.23
C LEU A 234 14.28 -7.30 11.57
N ASP A 235 15.19 -8.17 11.99
CA ASP A 235 15.10 -8.81 13.28
C ASP A 235 15.18 -7.64 14.25
N PRO A 236 14.07 -7.23 14.89
CA PRO A 236 14.06 -5.99 15.66
C PRO A 236 15.03 -6.05 16.85
N TRP A 237 15.60 -7.23 17.08
CA TRP A 237 16.50 -7.62 18.17
C TRP A 237 17.99 -7.59 17.79
N GLU A 238 18.37 -7.33 16.53
CA GLU A 238 19.80 -7.20 16.16
C GLU A 238 20.49 -6.00 16.85
N TYR A 239 19.71 -5.07 17.43
CA TYR A 239 20.21 -3.93 18.22
C TYR A 239 20.15 -4.12 19.75
N LEU A 240 19.79 -5.30 20.24
CA LEU A 240 19.64 -5.57 21.68
C LEU A 240 20.63 -6.60 22.23
N GLU A 241 21.81 -6.74 21.62
CA GLU A 241 22.91 -7.43 22.30
C GLU A 241 23.22 -6.69 23.62
N PRO A 242 23.07 -7.34 24.78
CA PRO A 242 23.50 -6.76 26.03
C PRO A 242 25.02 -6.58 25.98
N ALA A 243 25.50 -5.39 26.32
CA ALA A 243 26.91 -5.16 26.59
C ALA A 243 27.38 -6.26 27.56
N SER A 244 28.30 -7.10 27.10
CA SER A 244 28.93 -8.10 27.94
C SER A 244 29.66 -7.38 29.06
N ASP A 245 29.16 -7.50 30.29
CA ASP A 245 29.88 -7.16 31.51
C ASP A 245 31.14 -8.02 31.57
N ASN A 246 32.25 -7.45 31.12
CA ASN A 246 33.58 -7.97 31.36
C ASN A 246 34.14 -7.26 32.58
N ASP A 247 33.54 -7.50 33.74
CA ASP A 247 34.11 -7.14 35.03
C ASP A 247 34.95 -8.34 35.52
N GLN A 248 36.17 -8.45 34.99
CA GLN A 248 37.17 -9.32 35.57
C GLN A 248 37.92 -8.53 36.63
N GLY A 249 37.75 -8.97 37.87
CA GLY A 249 38.42 -8.42 39.04
C GLY A 249 39.94 -8.45 38.92
N GLY A 250 40.56 -7.33 39.29
CA GLY A 250 41.94 -7.24 39.69
C GLY A 250 42.00 -6.78 41.14
N SER A 251 42.10 -7.72 42.07
CA SER A 251 42.60 -7.45 43.41
C SER A 251 44.13 -7.33 43.32
N GLU A 252 44.69 -6.18 43.68
CA GLU A 252 46.12 -6.08 44.00
C GLU A 252 46.36 -5.28 45.28
N ALA A 253 47.41 -5.70 45.97
CA ALA A 253 47.71 -5.57 47.38
C ALA A 253 47.95 -4.15 47.92
N SER A 254 47.65 -4.01 49.21
CA SER A 254 48.13 -2.97 50.12
C SER A 254 49.66 -3.06 50.30
N LEU A 255 50.33 -1.91 50.28
CA LEU A 255 51.68 -1.70 50.81
C LEU A 255 51.64 -0.48 51.74
N GLY A 256 52.04 -0.66 53.00
CA GLY A 256 52.32 0.43 53.95
C GLY A 256 51.16 0.90 54.79
#